data_AF-A0A0C2DEV2-F1
#
_entry.id   AF-A0A0C2DEV2-F1
#
_cell.length_a   1.000
_cell.length_b   1.000
_cell.length_c   1.000
_cell.angle_alpha   90.00
_cell.angle_beta   90.00
_cell.angle_gamma   90.00
#
_symmetry.space_group_name_H-M   'P 1'
#
loop_
_entity.id
_entity.type
_entity.pdbx_description
1 polymer ?
#
loop_
_entity_poly.entity_id
_entity_poly.type
_entity_poly.pdbx_seq_one_letter_code
_entity_poly.pdbx_strand_id
1 'polypeptide(L)'
;MTLNYNQLASTSTPWRFLKLLFTWKASIWKAVYLELLCYLLIYSILSSIYRFAMNSSQQRNQCRNRNFEDVVRFFNRRLDFIPLELVLGFFCTQVFNRWTKQYQNIGFIDK
;
A
#
# COMPACT_ATOMS: atom_id res chain seq x y z
N MET A 1 13.69 17.20 5.83
CA MET A 1 13.04 18.34 6.53
C MET A 1 11.79 17.81 7.20
N THR A 2 11.62 18.06 8.49
CA THR A 2 10.39 17.73 9.24
C THR A 2 9.27 18.67 8.79
N LEU A 3 8.07 18.13 8.57
CA LEU A 3 6.91 18.91 8.16
C LEU A 3 5.95 19.03 9.35
N ASN A 4 5.67 20.27 9.74
CA ASN A 4 4.81 20.56 10.87
C ASN A 4 3.36 20.79 10.39
N TYR A 5 2.48 19.83 10.67
CA TYR A 5 1.05 19.93 10.39
C TYR A 5 0.21 20.30 11.63
N ASN A 6 0.84 20.57 12.78
CA ASN A 6 0.12 20.76 14.05
C ASN A 6 -0.91 21.90 14.00
N GLN A 7 -0.61 23.00 13.31
CA GLN A 7 -1.54 24.12 13.13
C GLN A 7 -2.72 23.79 12.21
N LEU A 8 -2.55 22.84 11.29
CA LEU A 8 -3.62 22.38 10.41
C LEU A 8 -4.50 21.33 11.12
N ALA A 9 -3.92 20.55 12.02
CA ALA A 9 -4.62 19.53 12.81
C ALA A 9 -5.28 20.05 14.10
N SER A 10 -5.08 21.32 14.48
CA SER A 10 -5.61 21.89 15.72
C SER A 10 -7.14 22.14 15.72
N THR A 11 -7.78 22.10 14.55
CA THR A 11 -9.24 22.27 14.42
C THR A 11 -9.88 20.94 14.04
N SER A 12 -10.89 20.50 14.81
CA SER A 12 -11.54 19.19 14.70
C SER A 12 -12.58 19.09 13.58
N THR A 13 -12.35 19.75 12.43
CA THR A 13 -13.24 19.64 11.28
C THR A 13 -12.85 18.45 10.40
N PRO A 14 -13.79 17.55 10.04
CA PRO A 14 -13.47 16.35 9.25
C PRO A 14 -12.89 16.68 7.86
N TRP A 15 -13.27 17.83 7.30
CA TRP A 15 -12.75 18.33 6.03
C TRP A 15 -11.23 18.59 6.05
N ARG A 16 -10.67 19.01 7.19
CA ARG A 16 -9.23 19.24 7.31
C ARG A 16 -8.44 17.94 7.26
N PHE A 17 -8.96 16.86 7.82
CA PHE A 17 -8.33 15.54 7.73
C PHE A 17 -8.30 15.03 6.29
N LEU A 18 -9.41 15.18 5.55
CA LEU A 18 -9.45 14.87 4.12
C LEU A 18 -8.45 15.71 3.32
N LYS A 19 -8.33 17.01 3.61
CA LYS A 19 -7.34 17.89 2.97
C LYS A 19 -5.89 17.45 3.25
N LEU A 20 -5.60 16.94 4.45
CA LEU A 20 -4.28 16.39 4.79
C LEU A 20 -3.96 15.13 3.98
N LEU A 21 -4.93 14.25 3.74
CA LEU A 21 -4.75 13.02 2.94
C LEU A 21 -4.29 13.31 1.50
N PHE A 22 -4.77 14.42 0.91
CA PHE A 22 -4.43 14.84 -0.45
C PHE A 22 -3.25 15.81 -0.54
N THR A 23 -2.61 16.16 0.58
CA THR A 23 -1.38 16.95 0.53
C THR A 23 -0.26 16.11 -0.10
N TRP A 24 0.65 16.71 -0.89
CA TRP A 24 1.72 15.95 -1.56
C TRP A 24 3.02 15.83 -0.73
N LYS A 25 3.41 16.90 -0.04
CA LYS A 25 4.62 16.91 0.82
C LYS A 25 4.41 15.95 2.01
N ALA A 26 5.39 15.08 2.28
CA ALA A 26 5.34 13.98 3.29
C ALA A 26 4.04 13.16 3.31
N SER A 27 3.44 12.98 2.14
CA SER A 27 2.23 12.20 1.99
C SER A 27 2.53 10.73 1.80
N ILE A 28 1.56 9.89 2.15
CA ILE A 28 1.58 8.46 1.85
C ILE A 28 1.69 8.23 0.33
N TRP A 29 1.04 9.09 -0.47
CA TRP A 29 1.12 9.05 -1.92
C TRP A 29 2.56 9.18 -2.42
N LYS A 30 3.34 10.11 -1.88
CA LYS A 30 4.75 10.26 -2.26
C LYS A 30 5.59 9.03 -1.86
N ALA A 31 5.22 8.32 -0.81
CA ALA A 31 5.93 7.11 -0.39
C ALA A 31 5.61 5.90 -1.31
N VAL A 32 4.35 5.74 -1.69
CA VAL A 32 3.86 4.49 -2.32
C VAL A 32 3.65 4.62 -3.84
N TYR A 33 3.72 5.82 -4.45
CA TYR A 33 3.33 5.99 -5.86
C TYR A 33 4.10 5.10 -6.85
N LEU A 34 5.40 4.85 -6.62
CA LEU A 34 6.19 3.97 -7.49
C LEU A 34 5.78 2.51 -7.36
N GLU A 35 5.55 2.06 -6.14
CA GLU A 35 5.11 0.69 -5.83
C GLU A 35 3.71 0.44 -6.40
N LEU A 36 2.81 1.41 -6.22
CA LEU A 36 1.46 1.40 -6.79
C LEU A 36 1.50 1.37 -8.32
N LEU A 37 2.33 2.19 -8.94
CA LEU A 37 2.48 2.19 -10.39
C LEU A 37 3.01 0.85 -10.90
N CYS A 38 4.02 0.28 -10.24
CA CYS A 38 4.53 -1.05 -10.57
C CYS A 38 3.45 -2.13 -10.46
N TYR A 39 2.68 -2.11 -9.36
CA TYR A 39 1.55 -3.01 -9.16
C TYR A 39 0.50 -2.89 -10.27
N LEU A 40 0.09 -1.65 -10.60
CA LEU A 40 -0.89 -1.38 -11.65
C LEU A 40 -0.39 -1.81 -13.03
N LEU A 41 0.89 -1.61 -13.35
CA LEU A 41 1.49 -2.06 -14.61
C LEU A 41 1.45 -3.58 -14.72
N ILE A 42 1.94 -4.31 -13.70
CA ILE A 42 1.93 -5.78 -13.70
C ILE A 42 0.49 -6.31 -13.81
N TYR A 43 -0.43 -5.75 -13.02
CA TYR A 43 -1.84 -6.14 -13.07
C TYR A 43 -2.47 -5.86 -14.44
N SER A 44 -2.17 -4.70 -15.05
CA SER A 44 -2.68 -4.33 -16.37
C SER A 44 -2.12 -5.22 -17.47
N ILE A 45 -0.84 -5.62 -17.39
CA ILE A 45 -0.21 -6.56 -18.32
C ILE A 45 -0.89 -7.93 -18.22
N LEU A 46 -1.06 -8.47 -17.00
CA LEU A 46 -1.75 -9.75 -16.79
C LEU A 46 -3.19 -9.72 -17.29
N SER A 47 -3.93 -8.64 -16.99
CA SER A 47 -5.30 -8.42 -17.48
C SER A 47 -5.37 -8.31 -19.01
N SER A 48 -4.39 -7.65 -19.63
CA SER A 48 -4.30 -7.51 -21.09
C SER A 48 -3.96 -8.84 -21.76
N ILE A 49 -3.01 -9.62 -21.22
CA ILE A 49 -2.69 -10.97 -21.71
C ILE A 49 -3.93 -11.87 -21.62
N TYR A 50 -4.66 -11.78 -20.51
CA TYR A 50 -5.92 -12.52 -20.34
C TYR A 50 -6.93 -12.14 -21.44
N ARG A 51 -7.17 -10.84 -21.69
CA ARG A 51 -8.20 -10.36 -22.63
C ARG A 51 -7.81 -10.45 -24.12
N PHE A 52 -6.59 -10.06 -24.49
CA PHE A 52 -6.19 -9.90 -25.91
C PHE A 52 -5.61 -11.16 -26.54
N ALA A 53 -4.95 -12.05 -25.78
CA ALA A 53 -4.52 -13.34 -26.30
C ALA A 53 -5.69 -14.35 -26.41
N MET A 54 -6.94 -13.87 -26.44
CA MET A 54 -8.20 -14.64 -26.39
C MET A 54 -9.00 -14.64 -27.71
N ASN A 55 -8.64 -13.85 -28.73
CA ASN A 55 -9.23 -13.96 -30.07
C ASN A 55 -8.39 -14.94 -30.90
N SER A 56 -8.71 -16.24 -30.96
CA SER A 56 -9.34 -16.81 -32.18
C SER A 56 -9.70 -18.32 -32.12
N SER A 57 -9.69 -19.01 -30.96
CA SER A 57 -10.17 -20.41 -30.92
C SER A 57 -10.76 -20.85 -29.56
N GLN A 58 -12.09 -20.86 -29.51
CA GLN A 58 -12.95 -21.11 -28.34
C GLN A 58 -12.53 -22.32 -27.46
N GLN A 59 -12.02 -23.40 -28.06
CA GLN A 59 -11.72 -24.66 -27.37
C GLN A 59 -10.33 -24.68 -26.71
N ARG A 60 -9.30 -24.10 -27.36
CA ARG A 60 -7.97 -23.92 -26.75
C ARG A 60 -8.01 -22.80 -25.69
N ASN A 61 -8.86 -21.81 -25.88
CA ASN A 61 -9.10 -20.72 -24.94
C ASN A 61 -9.75 -21.20 -23.62
N GLN A 62 -10.70 -22.12 -23.67
CA GLN A 62 -11.38 -22.62 -22.46
C GLN A 62 -10.46 -23.42 -21.53
N CYS A 63 -9.56 -24.25 -22.08
CA CYS A 63 -8.58 -25.00 -21.27
C CYS A 63 -7.52 -24.08 -20.63
N ARG A 64 -7.01 -23.07 -21.35
CA ARG A 64 -6.03 -22.12 -20.79
C ARG A 64 -6.65 -21.27 -19.68
N ASN A 65 -7.91 -20.87 -19.83
CA ASN A 65 -8.63 -20.08 -18.83
C ASN A 65 -8.81 -20.86 -17.52
N ARG A 66 -9.11 -22.17 -17.59
CA ARG A 66 -9.29 -23.01 -16.40
C ARG A 66 -8.00 -23.13 -15.58
N ASN A 67 -6.86 -23.32 -16.25
CA ASN A 67 -5.56 -23.38 -15.57
C ASN A 67 -5.20 -22.04 -14.90
N PHE A 68 -5.45 -20.91 -15.57
CA PHE A 68 -5.20 -19.58 -14.97
C PHE A 68 -6.15 -19.29 -13.80
N GLU A 69 -7.43 -19.62 -13.94
CA GLU A 69 -8.44 -19.47 -12.89
C GLU A 69 -8.11 -20.33 -11.66
N ASP A 70 -7.61 -21.54 -11.87
CA ASP A 70 -7.18 -22.42 -10.78
C ASP A 70 -5.95 -21.88 -10.04
N VAL A 71 -4.99 -21.28 -10.77
CA VAL A 71 -3.84 -20.58 -10.17
C VAL A 71 -4.29 -19.36 -9.37
N VAL A 72 -5.19 -18.53 -9.90
CA VAL A 72 -5.73 -17.36 -9.18
C VAL A 72 -6.48 -17.81 -7.93
N ARG A 73 -7.32 -18.85 -8.02
CA ARG A 73 -8.02 -19.43 -6.87
C ARG A 73 -7.06 -19.98 -5.82
N PHE A 74 -5.95 -20.60 -6.23
CA PHE A 74 -4.92 -21.09 -5.33
C PHE A 74 -4.29 -19.94 -4.52
N PHE A 75 -3.87 -18.85 -5.17
CA PHE A 75 -3.31 -17.70 -4.47
C PHE A 75 -4.34 -17.01 -3.57
N ASN A 76 -5.58 -16.84 -4.05
CA ASN A 76 -6.64 -16.20 -3.26
C ASN A 76 -6.89 -16.94 -1.93
N ARG A 77 -6.93 -18.27 -1.94
CA ARG A 77 -7.11 -19.08 -0.71
C ARG A 77 -5.95 -18.97 0.27
N ARG A 78 -4.74 -18.61 -0.20
CA ARG A 78 -3.54 -18.54 0.63
C ARG A 78 -3.30 -17.15 1.19
N LEU A 79 -3.86 -16.10 0.59
CA LEU A 79 -3.75 -14.72 1.09
C LEU A 79 -4.38 -14.56 2.48
N ASP A 80 -5.52 -15.22 2.73
CA ASP A 80 -6.26 -15.13 4.01
C ASP A 80 -5.52 -15.80 5.19
N PHE A 81 -4.52 -16.64 4.92
CA PHE A 81 -3.83 -17.41 5.95
C PHE A 81 -2.87 -16.57 6.80
N ILE A 82 -2.36 -15.46 6.27
CA ILE A 82 -1.35 -14.64 6.97
C ILE A 82 -2.03 -13.36 7.46
N PRO A 83 -2.16 -13.14 8.79
CA PRO A 83 -2.68 -11.90 9.35
C PRO A 83 -1.65 -10.78 9.21
N LEU A 84 -1.46 -10.29 7.99
CA LEU A 84 -0.48 -9.25 7.65
C LEU A 84 -0.75 -7.96 8.43
N GLU A 85 -2.01 -7.64 8.67
CA GLU A 85 -2.43 -6.47 9.43
C GLU A 85 -1.88 -6.48 10.87
N LEU A 86 -1.92 -7.65 11.51
CA LEU A 86 -1.42 -7.82 12.87
C LEU A 86 0.10 -7.63 12.92
N VAL A 87 0.82 -8.27 12.00
CA VAL A 87 2.29 -8.18 11.92
C VAL A 87 2.73 -6.75 11.61
N LEU A 88 2.04 -6.09 10.68
CA LEU A 88 2.31 -4.70 10.32
C LEU A 88 2.05 -3.76 11.50
N GLY A 89 0.96 -3.99 12.25
CA GLY A 89 0.64 -3.24 13.46
C GLY A 89 1.77 -3.33 14.49
N PHE A 90 2.20 -4.55 14.83
CA PHE A 90 3.32 -4.75 15.75
C PHE A 90 4.63 -4.11 15.27
N PHE A 91 4.95 -4.28 13.99
CA PHE A 91 6.14 -3.69 13.39
C PHE A 91 6.13 -2.16 13.48
N CYS A 92 5.04 -1.51 13.07
CA CYS A 92 4.89 -0.06 13.11
C CYS A 92 5.00 0.49 14.53
N THR A 93 4.37 -0.16 15.52
CA THR A 93 4.47 0.25 16.94
C THR A 93 5.92 0.20 17.44
N GLN A 94 6.66 -0.86 17.12
CA GLN A 94 8.08 -0.98 17.53
C GLN A 94 8.96 0.09 16.88
N VAL A 95 8.78 0.34 15.59
CA VAL A 95 9.52 1.39 14.86
C VAL A 95 9.23 2.77 15.46
N PHE A 96 7.96 3.07 15.75
CA PHE A 96 7.55 4.33 16.36
C PHE A 96 8.20 4.54 17.74
N ASN A 97 8.15 3.52 18.61
CA ASN A 97 8.75 3.58 19.94
C ASN A 97 10.26 3.88 19.89
N ARG A 98 10.97 3.25 18.94
CA ARG A 98 12.41 3.49 18.73
C ARG A 98 12.70 4.90 18.24
N TRP A 99 11.90 5.38 17.28
CA TRP A 99 12.01 6.74 16.75
C TRP A 99 11.80 7.78 17.86
N THR A 100 10.79 7.62 18.70
CA THR A 100 10.52 8.52 19.84
C THR A 100 11.66 8.49 20.85
N LYS A 101 12.18 7.30 21.20
CA LYS A 101 13.34 7.18 22.10
C LYS A 101 14.57 7.90 21.54
N GLN A 102 14.82 7.79 20.24
CA GLN A 102 15.93 8.48 19.60
C GLN A 102 15.76 10.01 19.64
N TYR A 103 14.53 10.50 19.45
CA TYR A 103 14.23 11.93 19.57
C TYR A 103 14.41 12.46 21.00
N GLN A 104 13.97 11.71 22.02
CA GLN A 104 14.13 12.09 23.43
C GLN A 104 15.59 12.08 23.89
N ASN A 105 16.42 11.24 23.28
CA ASN A 105 17.84 11.14 23.60
C ASN A 105 18.70 12.23 22.92
N ILE A 106 18.10 13.13 22.13
CA ILE A 106 18.81 14.28 21.59
C ILE A 106 19.16 15.20 22.76
N GLY A 107 20.46 15.42 22.99
CA GLY A 107 20.93 16.32 24.04
C GLY A 107 20.59 17.76 23.70
N PHE A 108 19.77 18.40 24.53
CA PHE A 108 19.54 19.84 24.51
C PHE A 108 20.44 20.49 25.56
N ILE A 109 21.00 21.66 25.23
CA ILE A 109 21.86 22.46 26.11
C ILE A 109 21.02 23.27 27.12
N ASP A 110 19.69 23.26 27.00
CA ASP A 110 18.74 24.00 27.85
C ASP A 110 18.57 23.41 29.27
N LYS A 111 19.65 22.92 29.87
CA LYS A 111 19.77 22.57 31.29
C LYS A 111 21.00 23.21 31.90
#